data_AF-A0A2Z4WDZ5-F1
#
_entry.id   AF-A0A2Z4WDZ5-F1
#
_cell.length_a   1.000
_cell.length_b   1.000
_cell.length_c   1.000
_cell.angle_alpha   90.00
_cell.angle_beta   90.00
_cell.angle_gamma   90.00
#
_symmetry.space_group_name_H-M   'P 1'
#
loop_
_entity.id
_entity.type
_entity.pdbx_description
1 polymer ?
#
loop_
_entity_poly.entity_id
_entity_poly.type
_entity_poly.pdbx_seq_one_letter_code
_entity_poly.pdbx_strand_id
1 'polypeptide(L)'
;MREFEIYITNLLKKTNLPVGEREELKMELIQHLNDSKYDYMNEGLSEKQAIQKAIENFNKRDFLTEINGFVDSKKFNDFNLNYFIKMNLTLFISYLLMIVVSVALIKNTIGFNLSYFFIMTVILFLNYECAIMNFQSKKDIIKNMGIVAFSFFFIQKLFMIILAFMHKLLFDKRTVHIDYIRISKLNNLVVYLSILVVTMLLARYVDRDVKKKVTLSILDIGILCFSILLNIVYFLFPDRFYLLNFTISKLLNINVKSFSKNILYMNINNSIVIINIGLLMLLFFIVYKLYLRIIKTRIQHL
;
A
#
# COMPACT_ATOMS: atom_id res chain seq x y z
N MET A 1 -27.97 8.61 -44.01
CA MET A 1 -26.89 8.01 -43.15
C MET A 1 -25.83 9.04 -42.81
N ARG A 2 -25.30 9.77 -43.80
CA ARG A 2 -24.30 10.83 -43.59
C ARG A 2 -24.77 11.91 -42.62
N GLU A 3 -26.07 12.19 -42.52
CA GLU A 3 -26.61 13.19 -41.61
C GLU A 3 -26.42 12.84 -40.13
N PHE A 4 -26.68 11.59 -39.72
CA PHE A 4 -26.49 11.16 -38.33
C PHE A 4 -25.02 11.14 -37.94
N GLU A 5 -24.14 10.66 -38.83
CA GLU A 5 -22.70 10.69 -38.61
C GLU A 5 -22.18 12.11 -38.39
N ILE A 6 -22.59 13.06 -39.25
CA ILE A 6 -22.21 14.47 -39.12
C ILE A 6 -22.75 15.06 -37.82
N TYR A 7 -24.02 14.77 -37.49
CA TYR A 7 -24.66 15.26 -36.27
C TYR A 7 -23.94 14.77 -35.01
N ILE A 8 -23.75 13.46 -34.86
CA ILE A 8 -23.09 12.84 -33.70
C ILE A 8 -21.63 13.24 -33.61
N THR A 9 -20.91 13.29 -34.73
CA THR A 9 -19.51 13.75 -34.73
C THR A 9 -19.39 15.19 -34.23
N ASN A 10 -20.30 16.08 -34.65
CA ASN A 10 -20.33 17.46 -34.16
C ASN A 10 -20.79 17.58 -32.71
N LEU A 11 -21.64 16.67 -32.25
CA LEU A 11 -22.10 16.59 -30.86
C LEU A 11 -20.96 16.15 -29.93
N LEU A 12 -20.27 15.06 -30.27
CA LEU A 12 -19.16 14.50 -29.49
C LEU A 12 -17.90 15.38 -29.51
N LYS A 13 -17.73 16.26 -30.50
CA LYS A 13 -16.69 17.31 -30.45
C LYS A 13 -16.87 18.29 -29.28
N LYS A 14 -18.09 18.43 -28.75
CA LYS A 14 -18.39 19.31 -27.61
C LYS A 14 -18.19 18.63 -26.26
N THR A 15 -17.82 17.36 -26.24
CA THR A 15 -17.54 16.60 -25.02
C THR A 15 -16.03 16.48 -24.79
N ASN A 16 -15.63 16.31 -23.54
CA ASN A 16 -14.23 16.13 -23.15
C ASN A 16 -13.75 14.66 -23.21
N LEU A 17 -14.39 13.83 -24.03
CA LEU A 17 -14.10 12.39 -24.08
C LEU A 17 -12.76 12.08 -24.78
N PRO A 18 -12.04 11.02 -24.38
CA PRO A 18 -10.92 10.47 -25.14
C PRO A 18 -11.33 10.06 -26.57
N VAL A 19 -10.38 10.03 -27.51
CA VAL A 19 -10.67 9.70 -28.91
C VAL A 19 -11.25 8.28 -29.08
N GLY A 20 -10.73 7.28 -28.33
CA GLY A 20 -11.26 5.92 -28.39
C GLY A 20 -12.70 5.80 -27.87
N GLU A 21 -12.99 6.38 -26.71
CA GLU A 21 -14.34 6.40 -26.13
C GLU A 21 -15.34 7.18 -27.01
N ARG A 22 -14.87 8.20 -27.74
CA ARG A 22 -15.70 8.92 -28.72
C ARG A 22 -16.12 8.05 -29.89
N GLU A 23 -15.24 7.20 -30.43
CA GLU A 23 -15.60 6.36 -31.57
C GLU A 23 -16.55 5.23 -31.15
N GLU A 24 -16.38 4.63 -29.97
CA GLU A 24 -17.32 3.64 -29.43
C GLU A 24 -18.72 4.25 -29.23
N LEU A 25 -18.78 5.38 -28.52
CA LEU A 25 -20.04 6.07 -28.25
C LEU A 25 -20.72 6.58 -29.54
N LYS A 26 -19.93 6.98 -30.54
CA LYS A 26 -20.44 7.39 -31.84
C LYS A 26 -21.22 6.27 -32.52
N MET A 27 -20.69 5.04 -32.51
CA MET A 27 -21.35 3.90 -33.13
C MET A 27 -22.69 3.58 -32.46
N GLU A 28 -22.71 3.59 -31.13
CA GLU A 28 -23.92 3.35 -30.33
C GLU A 28 -25.01 4.42 -30.59
N LEU A 29 -24.63 5.70 -30.60
CA LEU A 29 -25.57 6.80 -30.84
C LEU A 29 -26.12 6.81 -32.27
N ILE A 30 -25.30 6.45 -33.25
CA ILE A 30 -25.77 6.30 -34.63
C ILE A 30 -26.78 5.16 -34.72
N GLN A 31 -26.54 4.05 -34.02
CA GLN A 31 -27.49 2.93 -33.97
C GLN A 31 -28.82 3.37 -33.37
N HIS A 32 -28.82 4.04 -32.22
CA HIS A 32 -30.03 4.57 -31.59
C HIS A 32 -30.82 5.52 -32.50
N LEU A 33 -30.14 6.44 -33.20
CA LEU A 33 -30.80 7.33 -34.15
C LEU A 33 -31.39 6.58 -35.35
N ASN A 34 -30.74 5.51 -35.81
CA ASN A 34 -31.29 4.65 -36.85
C ASN A 34 -32.54 3.91 -36.38
N ASP A 35 -32.53 3.38 -35.15
CA ASP A 35 -33.70 2.69 -34.60
C ASP A 35 -34.90 3.66 -34.50
N SER A 36 -34.69 4.87 -33.96
CA SER A 36 -35.73 5.91 -33.95
C SER A 36 -36.17 6.35 -35.35
N LYS A 37 -35.27 6.39 -36.32
CA LYS A 37 -35.62 6.65 -37.73
C LYS A 37 -36.59 5.59 -38.24
N TYR A 38 -36.33 4.31 -37.98
CA TYR A 38 -37.20 3.23 -38.43
C TYR A 38 -38.57 3.29 -37.77
N ASP A 39 -38.65 3.61 -36.49
CA ASP A 39 -39.93 3.81 -35.79
C ASP A 39 -40.75 4.91 -36.46
N TYR A 40 -40.14 6.05 -36.76
CA TYR A 40 -40.83 7.15 -37.46
C TYR A 40 -41.22 6.81 -38.90
N MET A 41 -40.43 6.00 -39.60
CA MET A 41 -40.82 5.50 -40.91
C MET A 41 -42.02 4.56 -40.82
N ASN A 42 -42.09 3.72 -39.78
CA ASN A 42 -43.24 2.84 -39.52
C ASN A 42 -44.51 3.62 -39.14
N GLU A 43 -44.37 4.83 -38.58
CA GLU A 43 -45.46 5.79 -38.37
C GLU A 43 -45.93 6.50 -39.67
N GLY A 44 -45.34 6.17 -40.82
CA GLY A 44 -45.74 6.69 -42.13
C GLY A 44 -45.00 7.96 -42.58
N LEU A 45 -43.92 8.36 -41.88
CA LEU A 45 -43.08 9.48 -42.30
C LEU A 45 -42.15 9.08 -43.45
N SER A 46 -41.91 10.01 -44.37
CA SER A 46 -40.84 9.82 -45.36
C SER A 46 -39.48 9.73 -44.66
N GLU A 47 -38.53 9.01 -45.25
CA GLU A 47 -37.20 8.83 -44.64
C GLU A 47 -36.53 10.17 -44.26
N LYS A 48 -36.68 11.19 -45.10
CA LYS A 48 -36.13 12.53 -44.82
C LYS A 48 -36.78 13.18 -43.59
N GLN A 49 -38.09 13.04 -43.44
CA GLN A 49 -38.81 13.54 -42.27
C GLN A 49 -38.49 12.74 -41.02
N ALA A 50 -38.34 11.41 -41.14
CA ALA A 50 -37.96 10.53 -40.03
C ALA A 50 -36.55 10.85 -39.49
N ILE A 51 -35.58 11.11 -40.38
CA ILE A 51 -34.22 11.54 -39.99
C ILE A 51 -34.26 12.86 -39.22
N GLN A 52 -35.01 13.84 -39.73
CA GLN A 52 -35.11 15.14 -39.08
C GLN A 52 -35.78 15.03 -37.71
N LYS A 53 -36.88 14.27 -37.62
CA LYS A 53 -37.62 14.05 -36.37
C LYS A 53 -36.79 13.29 -35.33
N ALA A 54 -35.98 12.32 -35.76
CA ALA A 54 -35.03 11.61 -34.88
C ALA A 54 -33.95 12.56 -34.30
N ILE A 55 -33.43 13.50 -35.09
CA ILE A 55 -32.47 14.50 -34.60
C ILE A 55 -33.13 15.52 -33.67
N GLU A 56 -34.34 15.98 -33.99
CA GLU A 56 -35.08 16.96 -33.19
C GLU A 56 -35.47 16.41 -31.81
N ASN A 57 -35.90 15.14 -31.77
CA ASN A 57 -36.26 14.47 -30.53
C ASN A 57 -35.05 13.94 -29.75
N PHE A 58 -33.85 13.96 -30.35
CA PHE A 58 -32.62 13.65 -29.63
C PHE A 58 -32.30 14.80 -28.67
N ASN A 59 -32.59 14.59 -27.37
CA ASN A 59 -32.45 15.61 -26.34
C ASN A 59 -30.98 15.95 -26.04
N LYS A 60 -30.43 16.82 -26.90
CA LYS A 60 -29.03 17.22 -26.93
C LYS A 60 -28.52 17.86 -25.63
N ARG A 61 -29.37 18.62 -24.93
CA ARG A 61 -28.95 19.32 -23.71
C ARG A 61 -28.75 18.34 -22.57
N ASP A 62 -29.69 17.41 -22.40
CA ASP A 62 -29.62 16.44 -21.32
C ASP A 62 -28.45 15.48 -21.55
N PHE A 63 -28.28 14.99 -22.78
CA PHE A 63 -27.13 14.17 -23.16
C PHE A 63 -25.77 14.83 -22.87
N LEU A 64 -25.59 16.10 -23.28
CA LEU A 64 -24.32 16.80 -23.02
C LEU A 64 -24.08 17.04 -21.53
N THR A 65 -25.14 17.28 -20.76
CA THR A 65 -25.05 17.50 -19.32
C THR A 65 -24.67 16.21 -18.60
N GLU A 66 -25.27 15.09 -18.99
CA GLU A 66 -25.01 13.77 -18.42
C GLU A 66 -23.60 13.27 -18.77
N ILE A 67 -23.19 13.36 -20.03
CA ILE A 67 -21.85 12.94 -20.47
C ILE A 67 -20.77 13.81 -19.83
N ASN A 68 -20.95 15.13 -19.78
CA ASN A 68 -19.95 16.00 -19.15
C ASN A 68 -19.91 15.78 -17.63
N GLY A 69 -21.06 15.57 -16.97
CA GLY A 69 -21.11 15.16 -15.56
C GLY A 69 -20.41 13.82 -15.30
N PHE A 70 -20.56 12.85 -16.22
CA PHE A 70 -19.84 11.58 -16.18
C PHE A 70 -18.33 11.74 -16.38
N VAL A 71 -17.90 12.57 -17.34
CA VAL A 71 -16.48 12.85 -17.58
C VAL A 71 -15.84 13.60 -16.41
N ASP A 72 -16.54 14.58 -15.85
CA ASP A 72 -16.05 15.36 -14.72
C ASP A 72 -16.01 14.50 -13.44
N SER A 73 -17.00 13.64 -13.21
CA SER A 73 -16.93 12.65 -12.13
C SER A 73 -15.81 11.63 -12.34
N LYS A 74 -15.55 11.19 -13.57
CA LYS A 74 -14.41 10.31 -13.91
C LYS A 74 -13.05 10.99 -13.71
N LYS A 75 -12.93 12.30 -14.00
CA LYS A 75 -11.72 13.10 -13.70
C LYS A 75 -11.43 13.20 -12.20
N PHE A 76 -12.46 13.26 -11.36
CA PHE A 76 -12.33 13.28 -9.90
C PHE A 76 -12.21 11.88 -9.26
N ASN A 77 -12.63 10.81 -9.94
CA ASN A 77 -12.73 9.45 -9.38
C ASN A 77 -11.48 8.56 -9.44
N ASP A 78 -10.34 9.04 -9.97
CA ASP A 78 -9.10 8.24 -9.92
C ASP A 78 -8.49 8.15 -8.51
N PHE A 79 -8.88 9.05 -7.59
CA PHE A 79 -8.41 9.08 -6.21
C PHE A 79 -9.42 8.42 -5.29
N ASN A 80 -9.06 7.26 -4.73
CA ASN A 80 -9.92 6.56 -3.80
C ASN A 80 -9.70 7.11 -2.38
N LEU A 81 -10.52 8.09 -1.98
CA LEU A 81 -10.46 8.75 -0.66
C LEU A 81 -10.57 7.73 0.50
N ASN A 82 -11.45 6.74 0.37
CA ASN A 82 -11.64 5.73 1.42
C ASN A 82 -10.37 4.87 1.60
N TYR A 83 -9.78 4.42 0.49
CA TYR A 83 -8.49 3.75 0.50
C TYR A 83 -7.40 4.65 1.10
N PHE A 84 -7.34 5.91 0.68
CA PHE A 84 -6.36 6.87 1.15
C PHE A 84 -6.40 7.06 2.67
N ILE A 85 -7.58 7.30 3.25
CA ILE A 85 -7.74 7.50 4.70
C ILE A 85 -7.36 6.22 5.45
N LYS A 86 -7.95 5.08 5.05
CA LYS A 86 -7.73 3.79 5.72
C LYS A 86 -6.25 3.37 5.68
N MET A 87 -5.58 3.59 4.56
CA MET A 87 -4.18 3.23 4.42
C MET A 87 -3.26 4.17 5.19
N ASN A 88 -3.46 5.49 5.13
CA ASN A 88 -2.66 6.41 5.94
C ASN A 88 -2.76 6.06 7.44
N LEU A 89 -3.96 5.74 7.94
CA LEU A 89 -4.17 5.30 9.31
C LEU A 89 -3.40 3.99 9.61
N THR A 90 -3.52 2.99 8.73
CA THR A 90 -2.88 1.68 8.88
C THR A 90 -1.35 1.80 8.90
N LEU A 91 -0.78 2.58 7.97
CA LEU A 91 0.66 2.82 7.89
C LEU A 91 1.15 3.59 9.12
N PHE A 92 0.37 4.55 9.61
CA PHE A 92 0.71 5.33 10.81
C PHE A 92 0.70 4.49 12.09
N ILE A 93 -0.32 3.65 12.29
CA ILE A 93 -0.37 2.71 13.42
C ILE A 93 0.79 1.70 13.34
N SER A 94 1.04 1.15 12.14
CA SER A 94 2.16 0.22 11.91
C SER A 94 3.51 0.88 12.21
N TYR A 95 3.68 2.14 11.81
CA TYR A 95 4.86 2.94 12.12
C TYR A 95 5.07 3.13 13.62
N LEU A 96 4.02 3.48 14.38
CA LEU A 96 4.09 3.64 15.82
C LEU A 96 4.46 2.32 16.53
N LEU A 97 3.80 1.21 16.16
CA LEU A 97 4.13 -0.12 16.67
C LEU A 97 5.60 -0.46 16.42
N MET A 98 6.05 -0.24 15.19
CA MET A 98 7.42 -0.54 14.79
C MET A 98 8.45 0.37 15.48
N ILE A 99 8.11 1.63 15.79
CA ILE A 99 8.96 2.48 16.63
C ILE A 99 9.06 1.91 18.04
N VAL A 100 7.93 1.57 18.67
CA VAL A 100 7.92 1.02 20.04
C VAL A 100 8.78 -0.23 20.10
N VAL A 101 8.63 -1.13 19.12
CA VAL A 101 9.48 -2.31 18.95
C VAL A 101 10.94 -1.89 18.78
N SER A 102 11.25 -0.94 17.90
CA SER A 102 12.63 -0.51 17.66
C SER A 102 13.32 0.11 18.88
N VAL A 103 12.59 0.90 19.67
CA VAL A 103 13.08 1.54 20.90
C VAL A 103 13.30 0.49 21.99
N ALA A 104 12.43 -0.53 22.07
CA ALA A 104 12.61 -1.65 22.98
C ALA A 104 13.84 -2.52 22.61
N LEU A 105 14.20 -2.58 21.31
CA LEU A 105 15.23 -3.47 20.78
C LEU A 105 16.63 -2.84 20.66
N ILE A 106 16.74 -1.50 20.54
CA ILE A 106 17.99 -0.84 20.14
C ILE A 106 18.41 0.23 21.15
N LYS A 107 19.56 0.00 21.79
CA LYS A 107 20.16 0.94 22.77
C LYS A 107 21.13 1.97 22.15
N ASN A 108 21.61 1.77 20.92
CA ASN A 108 22.66 2.61 20.30
C ASN A 108 22.24 3.32 19.01
N THR A 109 22.90 4.45 18.74
CA THR A 109 22.59 5.40 17.65
C THR A 109 22.80 4.87 16.23
N ILE A 110 23.70 3.90 16.02
CA ILE A 110 23.91 3.22 14.72
C ILE A 110 22.74 2.27 14.42
N GLY A 111 22.27 1.54 15.45
CA GLY A 111 21.09 0.67 15.31
C GLY A 111 19.84 1.43 14.91
N PHE A 112 19.74 2.72 15.29
CA PHE A 112 18.59 3.57 14.96
C PHE A 112 18.45 3.88 13.46
N ASN A 113 19.56 4.04 12.73
CA ASN A 113 19.49 4.26 11.27
C ASN A 113 19.09 2.97 10.55
N LEU A 114 19.60 1.84 11.02
CA LEU A 114 19.25 0.52 10.50
C LEU A 114 17.77 0.21 10.76
N SER A 115 17.27 0.50 11.97
CA SER A 115 15.85 0.33 12.27
C SER A 115 14.98 1.25 11.43
N TYR A 116 15.36 2.51 11.24
CA TYR A 116 14.61 3.40 10.35
C TYR A 116 14.47 2.83 8.93
N PHE A 117 15.55 2.30 8.36
CA PHE A 117 15.52 1.61 7.06
C PHE A 117 14.55 0.43 7.07
N PHE A 118 14.61 -0.46 8.07
CA PHE A 118 13.72 -1.62 8.18
C PHE A 118 12.26 -1.20 8.36
N ILE A 119 11.99 -0.24 9.22
CA ILE A 119 10.65 0.29 9.49
C ILE A 119 10.03 0.83 8.20
N MET A 120 10.77 1.70 7.48
CA MET A 120 10.27 2.30 6.24
C MET A 120 10.10 1.27 5.12
N THR A 121 10.97 0.25 5.06
CA THR A 121 10.83 -0.86 4.12
C THR A 121 9.53 -1.61 4.35
N VAL A 122 9.24 -1.99 5.59
CA VAL A 122 8.00 -2.71 5.95
C VAL A 122 6.77 -1.87 5.64
N ILE A 123 6.78 -0.58 6.01
CA ILE A 123 5.64 0.32 5.78
C ILE A 123 5.35 0.49 4.28
N LEU A 124 6.37 0.78 3.48
CA LEU A 124 6.18 1.00 2.04
C LEU A 124 5.83 -0.30 1.31
N PHE A 125 6.31 -1.45 1.80
CA PHE A 125 5.92 -2.75 1.28
C PHE A 125 4.46 -3.10 1.63
N LEU A 126 4.00 -2.78 2.84
CA LEU A 126 2.59 -2.92 3.22
C LEU A 126 1.68 -2.07 2.33
N ASN A 127 2.06 -0.82 2.07
CA ASN A 127 1.32 0.05 1.15
C ASN A 127 1.24 -0.57 -0.27
N TYR A 128 2.34 -1.12 -0.76
CA TYR A 128 2.41 -1.81 -2.05
C TYR A 128 1.48 -3.04 -2.12
N GLU A 129 1.51 -3.94 -1.13
CA GLU A 129 0.64 -5.12 -1.11
C GLU A 129 -0.84 -4.72 -1.04
N CYS A 130 -1.17 -3.75 -0.19
CA CYS A 130 -2.54 -3.22 -0.09
C CYS A 130 -3.01 -2.55 -1.39
N ALA A 131 -2.14 -1.83 -2.10
CA ALA A 131 -2.50 -1.23 -3.38
C ALA A 131 -2.81 -2.29 -4.45
N ILE A 132 -2.02 -3.37 -4.51
CA ILE A 132 -2.25 -4.48 -5.46
C ILE A 132 -3.55 -5.23 -5.16
N MET A 133 -3.93 -5.33 -3.89
CA MET A 133 -5.19 -5.96 -3.49
C MET A 133 -6.40 -5.12 -3.87
N ASN A 134 -6.31 -3.78 -3.78
CA ASN A 134 -7.45 -2.89 -3.95
C ASN A 134 -7.66 -2.34 -5.36
N PHE A 135 -6.63 -2.34 -6.24
CA PHE A 135 -6.73 -1.71 -7.56
C PHE A 135 -6.50 -2.65 -8.74
N GLN A 136 -7.30 -2.46 -9.79
CA GLN A 136 -7.28 -3.23 -11.03
C GLN A 136 -6.51 -2.58 -12.18
N SER A 137 -6.02 -1.35 -12.09
CA SER A 137 -5.12 -0.82 -13.12
C SER A 137 -3.71 -0.64 -12.55
N LYS A 138 -2.67 -0.96 -13.34
CA LYS A 138 -1.27 -0.73 -12.91
C LYS A 138 -1.01 0.75 -12.65
N LYS A 139 -1.62 1.61 -13.46
CA LYS A 139 -1.59 3.07 -13.31
C LYS A 139 -2.21 3.50 -11.98
N ASP A 140 -3.32 2.89 -11.58
CA ASP A 140 -4.04 3.25 -10.36
C ASP A 140 -3.32 2.78 -9.11
N ILE A 141 -2.69 1.59 -9.18
CA ILE A 141 -1.80 1.08 -8.11
C ILE A 141 -0.68 2.10 -7.87
N ILE A 142 0.08 2.46 -8.91
CA ILE A 142 1.23 3.36 -8.78
C ILE A 142 0.78 4.75 -8.29
N LYS A 143 -0.32 5.28 -8.86
CA LYS A 143 -0.89 6.58 -8.48
C LYS A 143 -1.32 6.60 -7.02
N ASN A 144 -2.19 5.68 -6.59
CA ASN A 144 -2.72 5.66 -5.22
C ASN A 144 -1.66 5.28 -4.19
N MET A 145 -0.77 4.32 -4.51
CA MET A 145 0.36 3.97 -3.64
C MET A 145 1.30 5.17 -3.44
N GLY A 146 1.61 5.90 -4.52
CA GLY A 146 2.44 7.10 -4.48
C GLY A 146 1.81 8.19 -3.61
N ILE A 147 0.53 8.50 -3.83
CA ILE A 147 -0.20 9.52 -3.04
C ILE A 147 -0.19 9.15 -1.55
N VAL A 148 -0.51 7.90 -1.20
CA VAL A 148 -0.51 7.42 0.19
C VAL A 148 0.89 7.45 0.81
N ALA A 149 1.94 7.09 0.05
CA ALA A 149 3.30 7.14 0.55
C ALA A 149 3.71 8.59 0.88
N PHE A 150 3.53 9.50 -0.08
CA PHE A 150 3.84 10.91 0.12
C PHE A 150 3.06 11.50 1.30
N SER A 151 1.75 11.26 1.39
CA SER A 151 0.96 11.75 2.53
C SER A 151 1.44 11.18 3.86
N PHE A 152 1.72 9.87 3.91
CA PHE A 152 2.24 9.22 5.12
C PHE A 152 3.55 9.86 5.57
N PHE A 153 4.46 10.15 4.63
CA PHE A 153 5.71 10.84 4.94
C PHE A 153 5.43 12.18 5.64
N PHE A 154 4.58 13.04 5.06
CA PHE A 154 4.27 14.34 5.67
C PHE A 154 3.57 14.22 7.02
N ILE A 155 2.58 13.33 7.15
CA ILE A 155 1.87 13.08 8.41
C ILE A 155 2.87 12.64 9.49
N GLN A 156 3.77 11.72 9.15
CA GLN A 156 4.81 11.23 10.06
C GLN A 156 5.75 12.37 10.51
N LYS A 157 6.16 13.27 9.60
CA LYS A 157 7.00 14.42 9.97
C LYS A 157 6.28 15.39 10.88
N LEU A 158 5.05 15.74 10.54
CA LEU A 158 4.24 16.70 11.28
C LEU A 158 3.96 16.20 12.70
N PHE A 159 3.59 14.92 12.84
CA PHE A 159 3.40 14.28 14.14
C PHE A 159 4.66 14.33 15.02
N MET A 160 5.83 14.07 14.45
CA MET A 160 7.06 14.07 15.23
C MET A 160 7.50 15.49 15.65
N ILE A 161 7.20 16.51 14.83
CA ILE A 161 7.40 17.92 15.21
C ILE A 161 6.51 18.27 16.40
N ILE A 162 5.25 17.84 16.38
CA ILE A 162 4.32 18.03 17.51
C ILE A 162 4.87 17.36 18.77
N LEU A 163 5.32 16.10 18.69
CA LEU A 163 5.89 15.39 19.84
C LEU A 163 7.11 16.09 20.41
N ALA A 164 7.99 16.59 19.55
CA ALA A 164 9.17 17.33 19.98
C ALA A 164 8.80 18.65 20.68
N PHE A 165 7.81 19.37 20.15
CA PHE A 165 7.30 20.59 20.76
C PHE A 165 6.68 20.31 22.13
N MET A 166 5.86 19.26 22.25
CA MET A 166 5.30 18.80 23.53
C MET A 166 6.39 18.44 24.53
N HIS A 167 7.42 17.71 24.12
CA HIS A 167 8.53 17.36 24.98
C HIS A 167 9.26 18.61 25.50
N LYS A 168 9.48 19.61 24.63
CA LYS A 168 10.08 20.89 25.02
C LYS A 168 9.23 21.66 26.05
N LEU A 169 7.91 21.64 25.89
CA LEU A 169 6.98 22.28 26.83
C LEU A 169 6.96 21.60 28.21
N LEU A 170 7.07 20.27 28.23
CA LEU A 170 6.95 19.47 29.46
C LEU A 170 8.26 19.40 30.27
N PHE A 171 9.41 19.39 29.60
CA PHE A 171 10.72 19.25 30.24
C PHE A 171 11.53 20.53 30.08
N ASP A 172 11.11 21.57 30.81
CA ASP A 172 11.79 22.85 30.87
C ASP A 172 13.23 22.68 31.39
N LYS A 173 14.21 23.23 30.65
CA LYS A 173 15.68 23.13 30.83
C LYS A 173 16.36 21.83 30.37
N ARG A 174 16.62 21.77 29.07
CA ARG A 174 17.95 21.63 28.43
C ARG A 174 17.73 21.75 26.94
N THR A 175 18.75 22.15 26.19
CA THR A 175 18.73 22.20 24.74
C THR A 175 18.22 20.86 24.20
N VAL A 176 16.92 20.77 23.90
CA VAL A 176 16.41 19.78 22.98
C VAL A 176 17.04 20.20 21.67
N HIS A 177 18.25 19.69 21.42
CA HIS A 177 18.90 19.81 20.13
C HIS A 177 17.88 19.25 19.15
N ILE A 178 17.27 20.13 18.39
CA ILE A 178 16.37 19.79 17.29
C ILE A 178 17.10 18.83 16.32
N ASP A 179 18.43 18.77 16.38
CA ASP A 179 19.29 17.78 15.73
C ASP A 179 19.04 16.30 16.16
N TYR A 180 18.53 16.05 17.38
CA TYR A 180 18.09 14.71 17.83
C TYR A 180 16.75 14.31 17.24
N ILE A 181 15.97 15.29 16.80
CA ILE A 181 14.88 15.09 15.87
C ILE A 181 15.57 14.86 14.51
N ARG A 182 16.22 13.69 14.34
CA ARG A 182 16.95 13.20 13.14
C ARG A 182 16.06 13.09 11.89
N ILE A 183 14.90 13.74 11.92
CA ILE A 183 13.74 13.63 11.08
C ILE A 183 13.92 14.41 9.78
N SER A 184 14.80 15.41 9.78
CA SER A 184 15.19 16.19 8.59
C SER A 184 16.59 15.84 8.07
N LYS A 185 17.23 14.78 8.59
CA LYS A 185 18.51 14.34 8.02
C LYS A 185 18.29 13.90 6.58
N LEU A 186 19.02 14.52 5.66
CA LEU A 186 18.96 14.23 4.22
C LEU A 186 19.05 12.72 3.95
N ASN A 187 19.88 11.99 4.70
CA ASN A 187 20.02 10.55 4.59
C ASN A 187 18.71 9.79 4.77
N ASN A 188 17.85 10.19 5.72
CA ASN A 188 16.57 9.53 5.96
C ASN A 188 15.57 9.79 4.84
N LEU A 189 15.60 10.99 4.25
CA LEU A 189 14.82 11.31 3.05
C LEU A 189 15.29 10.47 1.86
N VAL A 190 16.61 10.38 1.63
CA VAL A 190 17.19 9.58 0.56
C VAL A 190 16.82 8.10 0.72
N VAL A 191 16.94 7.54 1.93
CA VAL A 191 16.51 6.16 2.21
C VAL A 191 15.02 5.96 1.88
N TYR A 192 14.16 6.86 2.35
CA TYR A 192 12.73 6.77 2.11
C TYR A 192 12.38 6.82 0.61
N LEU A 193 12.95 7.77 -0.13
CA LEU A 193 12.74 7.91 -1.57
C LEU A 193 13.28 6.71 -2.35
N SER A 194 14.42 6.16 -1.94
CA SER A 194 15.01 4.97 -2.56
C SER A 194 14.07 3.77 -2.43
N ILE A 195 13.53 3.53 -1.24
CA ILE A 195 12.57 2.45 -0.99
C ILE A 195 11.29 2.68 -1.80
N LEU A 196 10.80 3.92 -1.86
CA LEU A 196 9.61 4.28 -2.63
C LEU A 196 9.77 4.00 -4.13
N VAL A 197 10.92 4.36 -4.71
CA VAL A 197 11.24 4.07 -6.12
C VAL A 197 11.25 2.56 -6.34
N VAL A 198 11.88 1.79 -5.44
CA VAL A 198 11.91 0.33 -5.53
C VAL A 198 10.50 -0.26 -5.47
N THR A 199 9.65 0.17 -4.54
CA THR A 199 8.26 -0.35 -4.45
C THR A 199 7.41 0.07 -5.65
N MET A 200 7.64 1.24 -6.24
CA MET A 200 6.98 1.65 -7.49
C MET A 200 7.42 0.82 -8.70
N LEU A 201 8.71 0.48 -8.78
CA LEU A 201 9.22 -0.42 -9.82
C LEU A 201 8.61 -1.81 -9.67
N LEU A 202 8.56 -2.34 -8.44
CA LEU A 202 7.88 -3.61 -8.17
C LEU A 202 6.42 -3.57 -8.64
N ALA A 203 5.67 -2.51 -8.30
CA ALA A 203 4.27 -2.34 -8.73
C ALA A 203 4.10 -2.33 -10.25
N ARG A 204 5.09 -1.82 -11.00
CA ARG A 204 5.07 -1.79 -12.46
C ARG A 204 5.26 -3.18 -13.08
N TYR A 205 6.12 -4.00 -12.49
CA TYR A 205 6.50 -5.32 -13.00
C TYR A 205 5.68 -6.49 -12.43
N VAL A 206 4.75 -6.25 -11.51
CA VAL A 206 3.86 -7.30 -11.02
C VAL A 206 3.00 -7.87 -12.15
N ASP A 207 3.14 -9.17 -12.32
CA ASP A 207 2.28 -9.99 -13.16
C ASP A 207 1.08 -10.49 -12.36
N ARG A 208 -0.12 -10.38 -12.93
CA ARG A 208 -1.38 -10.44 -12.15
C ARG A 208 -2.07 -11.79 -12.20
N ASP A 209 -1.72 -12.64 -13.15
CA ASP A 209 -2.34 -13.96 -13.31
C ASP A 209 -1.99 -14.93 -12.19
N VAL A 210 -0.99 -14.59 -11.35
CA VAL A 210 -0.59 -15.37 -10.17
C VAL A 210 -1.43 -15.04 -8.93
N LYS A 211 -2.54 -14.28 -9.06
CA LYS A 211 -3.45 -13.94 -7.95
C LYS A 211 -4.18 -15.13 -7.31
N LYS A 212 -4.03 -16.38 -7.78
CA LYS A 212 -4.69 -17.54 -7.16
C LYS A 212 -3.91 -18.12 -5.96
N LYS A 213 -4.41 -17.77 -4.76
CA LYS A 213 -4.31 -18.45 -3.46
C LYS A 213 -2.90 -18.61 -2.86
N VAL A 214 -2.47 -17.59 -2.11
CA VAL A 214 -1.72 -17.83 -0.86
C VAL A 214 -2.73 -17.70 0.28
N THR A 215 -3.53 -18.75 0.49
CA THR A 215 -4.34 -18.87 1.70
C THR A 215 -3.41 -19.20 2.85
N LEU A 216 -3.35 -18.33 3.87
CA LEU A 216 -2.69 -18.64 5.14
C LEU A 216 -3.42 -19.84 5.76
N SER A 217 -2.72 -20.96 5.88
CA SER A 217 -3.23 -22.14 6.56
C SER A 217 -3.23 -21.93 8.07
N ILE A 218 -4.01 -22.71 8.82
CA ILE A 218 -4.00 -22.69 10.29
C ILE A 218 -2.58 -22.96 10.84
N LEU A 219 -1.82 -23.81 10.15
CA LEU A 219 -0.40 -24.07 10.45
C LEU A 219 0.48 -22.83 10.29
N ASP A 220 0.23 -21.99 9.26
CA ASP A 220 0.98 -20.75 9.04
C ASP A 220 0.76 -19.75 10.18
N ILE A 221 -0.48 -19.64 10.65
CA ILE A 221 -0.85 -18.80 11.79
C ILE A 221 -0.21 -19.35 13.07
N GLY A 222 -0.22 -20.68 13.26
CA GLY A 222 0.44 -21.34 14.39
C GLY A 222 1.94 -21.08 14.43
N ILE A 223 2.63 -21.20 13.29
CA ILE A 223 4.08 -20.93 13.17
C ILE A 223 4.38 -19.46 13.48
N LEU A 224 3.58 -18.53 12.98
CA LEU A 224 3.74 -17.09 13.26
C LEU A 224 3.55 -16.77 14.74
N CYS A 225 2.44 -17.24 15.34
CA CYS A 225 2.15 -17.04 16.75
C CYS A 225 3.25 -17.64 17.64
N PHE A 226 3.71 -18.85 17.33
CA PHE A 226 4.79 -19.51 18.08
C PHE A 226 6.13 -18.77 17.94
N SER A 227 6.45 -18.28 16.74
CA SER A 227 7.67 -17.49 16.48
C SER A 227 7.66 -16.17 17.25
N ILE A 228 6.50 -15.51 17.34
CA ILE A 228 6.30 -14.30 18.15
C ILE A 228 6.47 -14.61 19.63
N LEU A 229 5.86 -15.69 20.12
CA LEU A 229 5.94 -16.12 21.51
C LEU A 229 7.39 -16.45 21.90
N LEU A 230 8.14 -17.16 21.06
CA LEU A 230 9.57 -17.43 21.25
C LEU A 230 10.43 -16.16 21.25
N ASN A 231 10.12 -15.17 20.40
CA ASN A 231 10.80 -13.88 20.45
C ASN A 231 10.53 -13.16 21.77
N ILE A 232 9.28 -13.16 22.24
CA ILE A 232 8.92 -12.57 23.54
C ILE A 232 9.71 -13.24 24.66
N VAL A 233 9.79 -14.57 24.68
CA VAL A 233 10.57 -15.35 25.65
C VAL A 233 12.07 -14.99 25.57
N TYR A 234 12.64 -14.96 24.36
CA TYR A 234 14.04 -14.57 24.13
C TYR A 234 14.32 -13.13 24.60
N PHE A 235 13.38 -12.20 24.39
CA PHE A 235 13.54 -10.81 24.78
C PHE A 235 13.36 -10.58 26.29
N LEU A 236 12.50 -11.35 26.95
CA LEU A 236 12.27 -11.25 28.40
C LEU A 236 13.34 -11.95 29.23
N PHE A 237 14.04 -12.94 28.66
CA PHE A 237 15.19 -13.56 29.29
C PHE A 237 16.47 -12.72 29.10
N PRO A 238 17.32 -12.53 30.12
CA PRO A 238 17.16 -12.95 31.52
C PRO A 238 16.51 -11.87 32.43
N ASP A 239 16.27 -10.66 31.91
CA ASP A 239 16.03 -9.44 32.71
C ASP A 239 14.69 -9.36 33.47
N ARG A 240 13.60 -9.99 33.00
CA ARG A 240 12.25 -9.70 33.52
C ARG A 240 11.46 -10.88 34.08
N PHE A 241 11.83 -12.12 33.76
CA PHE A 241 11.14 -13.31 34.27
C PHE A 241 12.10 -14.16 35.13
N TYR A 242 12.11 -13.90 36.44
CA TYR A 242 12.94 -14.62 37.41
C TYR A 242 12.69 -16.13 37.38
N LEU A 243 11.43 -16.53 37.18
CA LEU A 243 11.00 -17.93 37.11
C LEU A 243 11.50 -18.62 35.84
N LEU A 244 11.52 -17.90 34.71
CA LEU A 244 12.08 -18.38 33.44
C LEU A 244 13.62 -18.48 33.54
N ASN A 245 14.27 -17.50 34.18
CA ASN A 245 15.71 -17.53 34.44
C ASN A 245 16.10 -18.73 35.31
N PHE A 246 15.36 -18.97 36.40
CA PHE A 246 15.55 -20.12 37.26
C PHE A 246 15.31 -21.45 36.52
N THR A 247 14.28 -21.53 35.68
CA THR A 247 13.96 -22.76 34.94
C THR A 247 15.05 -23.08 33.92
N ILE A 248 15.50 -22.09 33.13
CA ILE A 248 16.54 -22.29 32.11
C ILE A 248 17.91 -22.55 32.74
N SER A 249 18.27 -21.83 33.81
CA SER A 249 19.51 -22.08 34.56
C SER A 249 19.56 -23.49 35.15
N LYS A 250 18.42 -23.98 35.67
CA LYS A 250 18.32 -25.34 36.22
C LYS A 250 18.30 -26.43 35.14
N LEU A 251 17.66 -26.16 33.99
CA LEU A 251 17.52 -27.12 32.89
C LEU A 251 18.82 -27.26 32.08
N LEU A 252 19.57 -26.17 31.93
CA LEU A 252 20.88 -26.16 31.27
C LEU A 252 22.05 -26.33 32.24
N ASN A 253 21.79 -26.37 33.55
CA ASN A 253 22.79 -26.40 34.62
C ASN A 253 23.82 -25.26 34.54
N ILE A 254 23.36 -24.04 34.22
CA ILE A 254 24.20 -22.84 34.03
C ILE A 254 23.85 -21.81 35.10
N ASN A 255 24.88 -21.32 35.80
CA ASN A 255 24.73 -20.17 36.70
C ASN A 255 25.02 -18.87 35.94
N VAL A 256 23.99 -18.08 35.62
CA VAL A 256 24.12 -16.86 34.79
C VAL A 256 24.75 -15.73 35.62
N LYS A 257 26.04 -15.44 35.38
CA LYS A 257 26.79 -14.36 36.07
C LYS A 257 26.83 -13.06 35.24
N SER A 258 26.92 -13.20 33.92
CA SER A 258 26.96 -12.06 32.98
C SER A 258 26.35 -12.49 31.66
N PHE A 259 25.63 -11.60 30.98
CA PHE A 259 25.11 -11.86 29.65
C PHE A 259 25.30 -10.65 28.74
N SER A 260 25.50 -10.91 27.45
CA SER A 260 25.39 -9.92 26.39
C SER A 260 24.41 -10.45 25.35
N LYS A 261 23.57 -9.57 24.80
CA LYS A 261 22.44 -9.97 23.97
C LYS A 261 22.29 -9.03 22.80
N ASN A 262 22.10 -9.60 21.62
CA ASN A 262 21.68 -8.88 20.44
C ASN A 262 20.44 -9.56 19.83
N ILE A 263 20.04 -9.11 18.65
CA ILE A 263 18.84 -9.60 17.95
C ILE A 263 18.97 -11.08 17.54
N LEU A 264 20.17 -11.53 17.19
CA LEU A 264 20.43 -12.85 16.61
C LEU A 264 20.81 -13.89 17.66
N TYR A 265 21.56 -13.49 18.69
CA TYR A 265 22.03 -14.39 19.72
C TYR A 265 22.32 -13.69 21.05
N MET A 266 22.33 -14.51 22.09
CA MET A 266 22.64 -14.16 23.45
C MET A 266 23.88 -14.94 23.85
N ASN A 267 24.89 -14.26 24.37
CA ASN A 267 26.08 -14.87 24.92
C ASN A 267 26.01 -14.81 26.46
N ILE A 268 25.98 -15.98 27.08
CA ILE A 268 25.94 -16.19 28.52
C ILE A 268 27.34 -16.57 28.99
N ASN A 269 27.83 -15.88 30.02
CA ASN A 269 29.13 -16.11 30.64
C ASN A 269 30.30 -16.18 29.63
N ASN A 270 30.18 -15.48 28.50
CA ASN A 270 31.13 -15.48 27.38
C ASN A 270 31.48 -16.87 26.80
N SER A 271 30.69 -17.90 27.11
CA SER A 271 30.98 -19.29 26.75
C SER A 271 29.81 -19.98 26.05
N ILE A 272 28.58 -19.52 26.29
CA ILE A 272 27.37 -20.18 25.79
C ILE A 272 26.58 -19.22 24.92
N VAL A 273 26.45 -19.54 23.64
CA VAL A 273 25.70 -18.75 22.67
C VAL A 273 24.33 -19.38 22.43
N ILE A 274 23.27 -18.67 22.80
CA ILE A 274 21.88 -19.03 22.55
C ILE A 274 21.35 -18.19 21.39
N ILE A 275 21.01 -18.85 20.28
CA ILE A 275 20.46 -18.20 19.08
C ILE A 275 19.00 -17.83 19.32
N ASN A 276 18.54 -16.70 18.75
CA ASN A 276 17.15 -16.31 18.75
C ASN A 276 16.34 -17.18 17.77
N ILE A 277 15.93 -18.36 18.24
CA ILE A 277 15.18 -19.35 17.45
C ILE A 277 13.85 -18.77 16.94
N GLY A 278 13.18 -17.91 17.71
CA GLY A 278 11.93 -17.28 17.30
C GLY A 278 12.11 -16.38 16.08
N LEU A 279 13.19 -15.58 16.06
CA LEU A 279 13.53 -14.73 14.92
C LEU A 279 13.95 -15.57 13.71
N LEU A 280 14.75 -16.62 13.94
CA LEU A 280 15.20 -17.52 12.89
C LEU A 280 14.01 -18.20 12.20
N MET A 281 13.05 -18.72 12.97
CA MET A 281 11.80 -19.28 12.46
C MET A 281 10.98 -18.26 11.67
N LEU A 282 10.87 -17.02 12.16
CA LEU A 282 10.13 -15.97 11.47
C LEU A 282 10.77 -15.58 10.13
N LEU A 283 12.10 -15.48 10.09
CA LEU A 283 12.85 -15.23 8.86
C LEU A 283 12.72 -16.40 7.88
N PHE A 284 12.87 -17.64 8.34
CA PHE A 284 12.67 -18.83 7.50
C PHE A 284 11.26 -18.91 6.95
N PHE A 285 10.25 -18.57 7.74
CA PHE A 285 8.86 -18.55 7.30
C PHE A 285 8.62 -17.50 6.20
N ILE A 286 9.19 -16.29 6.35
CA ILE A 286 9.12 -15.23 5.34
C ILE A 286 9.83 -15.68 4.05
N VAL A 287 11.05 -16.21 4.17
CA VAL A 287 11.84 -16.71 3.03
C VAL A 287 11.12 -17.86 2.32
N TYR A 288 10.54 -18.80 3.07
CA TYR A 288 9.77 -19.92 2.53
C TYR A 288 8.54 -19.45 1.75
N LYS A 289 7.77 -18.49 2.28
CA LYS A 289 6.60 -17.95 1.58
C LYS A 289 6.99 -17.12 0.35
N LEU A 290 8.09 -16.38 0.42
CA LEU A 290 8.65 -15.68 -0.74
C LEU A 290 9.11 -16.68 -1.81
N TYR A 291 9.83 -17.74 -1.42
CA TYR A 291 10.28 -18.81 -2.30
C TYR A 291 9.12 -19.53 -2.98
N LEU A 292 8.07 -19.90 -2.23
CA LEU A 292 6.85 -20.48 -2.79
C LEU A 292 6.15 -19.56 -3.78
N ARG A 293 6.14 -18.24 -3.52
CA ARG A 293 5.57 -17.24 -4.43
C ARG A 293 6.37 -17.17 -5.74
N ILE A 294 7.70 -17.22 -5.66
CA ILE A 294 8.64 -17.15 -6.80
C ILE A 294 8.63 -18.43 -7.65
N ILE A 295 8.44 -19.60 -7.04
CA ILE A 295 8.35 -20.86 -7.79
C ILE A 295 7.00 -21.04 -8.45
N LYS A 296 5.90 -20.66 -7.77
CA LYS A 296 4.58 -20.68 -8.39
C LYS A 296 4.48 -19.74 -9.60
N THR A 297 5.13 -18.57 -9.57
CA THR A 297 5.25 -17.70 -10.74
C THR A 297 6.04 -18.35 -11.89
N ARG A 298 7.07 -19.16 -11.61
CA ARG A 298 7.88 -19.80 -12.66
C ARG A 298 7.23 -21.02 -13.32
N ILE A 299 6.46 -21.81 -12.59
CA ILE A 299 5.82 -23.03 -13.11
C ILE A 299 4.62 -22.72 -14.01
N GLN A 300 3.99 -21.54 -13.89
CA GLN A 300 2.88 -21.12 -14.77
C GLN A 300 3.33 -20.52 -16.11
N HIS A 301 4.63 -20.28 -16.28
CA HIS A 301 5.25 -19.71 -17.49
C HIS A 301 6.07 -20.75 -18.29
N LEU A 302 5.87 -22.05 -18.00
CA LEU A 302 6.41 -23.23 -18.70
C LEU A 302 5.24 -24.10 -19.16
#